data_AF-A0A928ABC2-F1
#
_entry.id   AF-A0A928ABC2-F1
#
_cell.length_a   1.000
_cell.length_b   1.000
_cell.length_c   1.000
_cell.angle_alpha   90.00
_cell.angle_beta   90.00
_cell.angle_gamma   90.00
#
_symmetry.space_group_name_H-M   'P 1'
#
loop_
_entity.id
_entity.type
_entity.pdbx_description
1 polymer ?
#
loop_
_entity_poly.entity_id
_entity_poly.type
_entity_poly.pdbx_seq_one_letter_code
_entity_poly.pdbx_strand_id
1 'polypeptide(L)'
;MVEAVYDLRADDLLRRGIHAVLVDLDNTLIAWNNPDGTPEVRAWLDEMTMADISVVVVSNNKHSRVNRAVSRFGVDFVSRAMKPFTRGINMAIKRYGFDRDEVIMVGDQLMTDIRAAHRADIQSVLVKPLVTSDAWNTKINRWRERRVWAKLEEKYGKIQYQKGI
;
A
#
# COMPACT_ATOMS: atom_id res chain seq x y z
N MET A 1 -0.82 8.55 8.99
CA MET A 1 -1.71 8.30 7.84
C MET A 1 -1.41 9.39 6.84
N VAL A 2 -1.37 9.07 5.54
CA VAL A 2 -0.99 10.06 4.51
C VAL A 2 -2.11 10.26 3.49
N GLU A 3 -2.17 11.43 2.87
CA GLU A 3 -3.22 11.73 1.90
C GLU A 3 -3.10 10.84 0.65
N ALA A 4 -1.90 10.69 0.10
CA ALA A 4 -1.64 9.81 -1.03
C ALA A 4 -0.29 9.08 -0.89
N VAL A 5 -0.14 8.00 -1.66
CA VAL A 5 1.13 7.24 -1.69
C VAL A 5 2.31 8.12 -2.11
N TYR A 6 2.09 9.04 -3.06
CA TYR A 6 3.13 9.95 -3.55
C TYR A 6 3.49 11.09 -2.59
N ASP A 7 2.81 11.20 -1.43
CA ASP A 7 3.26 12.08 -0.35
C ASP A 7 4.38 11.44 0.50
N LEU A 8 4.70 10.16 0.28
CA LEU A 8 5.84 9.49 0.93
C LEU A 8 7.12 9.83 0.18
N ARG A 9 7.89 10.78 0.71
CA ARG A 9 9.18 11.19 0.12
C ARG A 9 10.27 10.17 0.40
N ALA A 10 11.20 9.99 -0.54
CA ALA A 10 12.30 9.05 -0.38
C ALA A 10 13.15 9.41 0.85
N ASP A 11 13.45 10.70 1.03
CA ASP A 11 14.25 11.18 2.15
C ASP A 11 13.62 10.86 3.51
N ASP A 12 12.29 10.89 3.61
CA ASP A 12 11.56 10.57 4.84
C ASP A 12 11.68 9.07 5.16
N LEU A 13 11.57 8.23 4.13
CA LEU A 13 11.70 6.78 4.24
C LEU A 13 13.12 6.38 4.65
N LEU A 14 14.15 6.94 3.99
CA LEU A 14 15.55 6.67 4.31
C LEU A 14 15.92 7.10 5.72
N ARG A 15 15.44 8.26 6.20
CA ARG A 15 15.66 8.67 7.60
C ARG A 15 15.05 7.72 8.63
N ARG A 16 14.07 6.92 8.22
CA ARG A 16 13.42 5.89 9.04
C ARG A 16 14.04 4.50 8.84
N GLY A 17 15.09 4.38 8.03
CA GLY A 17 15.75 3.12 7.71
C GLY A 17 14.94 2.24 6.75
N ILE A 18 14.00 2.82 5.98
CA ILE A 18 13.16 2.08 5.04
C ILE A 18 13.81 2.03 3.66
N HIS A 19 14.01 0.82 3.14
CA HIS A 19 14.58 0.54 1.83
C HIS A 19 13.60 -0.21 0.91
N ALA A 20 12.46 -0.66 1.43
CA ALA A 20 11.44 -1.34 0.64
C ALA A 20 10.02 -0.87 0.98
N VAL A 21 9.28 -0.49 -0.06
CA VAL A 21 7.87 -0.08 0.02
C VAL A 21 7.00 -1.14 -0.64
N LEU A 22 6.24 -1.87 0.17
CA LEU A 22 5.19 -2.75 -0.30
C LEU A 22 3.91 -1.94 -0.46
N VAL A 23 3.34 -1.89 -1.66
CA VAL A 23 2.18 -1.02 -1.94
C VAL A 23 0.97 -1.84 -2.43
N ASP A 24 -0.23 -1.53 -1.95
CA ASP A 24 -1.43 -2.10 -2.56
C ASP A 24 -1.69 -1.52 -3.96
N LEU A 25 -2.38 -2.28 -4.81
CA LEU A 25 -2.66 -1.88 -6.18
C LEU A 25 -3.90 -1.00 -6.29
N ASP A 26 -5.07 -1.55 -5.95
CA ASP A 26 -6.36 -0.90 -6.20
C ASP A 26 -6.57 0.19 -5.13
N ASN A 27 -6.95 1.40 -5.55
CA ASN A 27 -7.25 2.52 -4.65
C ASN A 27 -6.08 3.01 -3.77
N THR A 28 -4.86 2.52 -4.03
CA THR A 28 -3.61 2.99 -3.41
C THR A 28 -2.63 3.50 -4.49
N LEU A 29 -2.12 2.63 -5.36
CA LEU A 29 -1.21 3.04 -6.44
C LEU A 29 -1.96 3.53 -7.69
N ILE A 30 -3.10 2.91 -8.01
CA ILE A 30 -3.86 3.20 -9.21
C ILE A 30 -5.35 3.25 -8.88
N ALA A 31 -6.06 4.27 -9.37
CA ALA A 31 -7.51 4.27 -9.35
C ALA A 31 -8.01 3.11 -10.24
N TRP A 32 -8.94 2.29 -9.76
CA TRP A 32 -9.34 1.05 -10.48
C TRP A 32 -9.85 1.30 -11.91
N ASN A 33 -10.25 2.53 -12.24
CA ASN A 33 -10.76 3.01 -13.52
C ASN A 33 -9.74 3.77 -14.39
N ASN A 34 -8.51 4.00 -13.92
CA ASN A 34 -7.45 4.67 -14.68
C ASN A 34 -6.15 3.82 -14.67
N PRO A 35 -6.04 2.79 -15.53
CA PRO A 35 -4.91 1.87 -15.55
C PRO A 35 -3.58 2.51 -15.97
N ASP A 36 -3.60 3.74 -16.49
CA ASP A 36 -2.41 4.45 -16.94
C ASP A 36 -1.68 5.17 -15.79
N GLY A 37 -2.30 5.19 -14.60
CA GLY A 37 -1.80 5.92 -13.43
C GLY A 37 -1.66 7.41 -13.69
N THR A 38 -1.35 8.16 -12.63
CA THR A 38 -1.19 9.61 -12.74
C THR A 38 0.28 9.99 -12.93
N PRO A 39 0.60 11.16 -13.50
CA PRO A 39 1.98 11.66 -13.57
C PRO A 39 2.69 11.68 -12.22
N GLU A 40 1.96 11.96 -11.13
CA GLU A 40 2.48 11.98 -9.76
C GLU A 40 2.98 10.60 -9.31
N VAL A 41 2.25 9.53 -9.66
CA VAL A 41 2.68 8.16 -9.34
C VAL A 41 3.96 7.80 -10.08
N ARG A 42 4.10 8.20 -11.35
CA ARG A 42 5.34 7.97 -12.10
C ARG A 42 6.53 8.72 -11.49
N ALA A 43 6.36 10.00 -11.21
CA ALA A 43 7.39 10.81 -10.57
C ALA A 43 7.80 10.24 -9.20
N TRP A 44 6.84 9.74 -8.43
CA TRP A 44 7.10 9.08 -7.15
C TRP A 44 7.89 7.78 -7.31
N LEU A 45 7.55 6.94 -8.28
CA LEU A 45 8.31 5.71 -8.57
C LEU A 45 9.74 6.01 -9.04
N ASP A 46 9.91 7.06 -9.85
CA ASP A 46 11.22 7.54 -10.28
C ASP A 46 12.03 8.03 -9.07
N GLU A 47 11.42 8.80 -8.15
CA GLU A 47 12.05 9.25 -6.90
C GLU A 47 12.52 8.06 -6.04
N MET A 48 11.66 7.05 -5.85
CA MET A 48 12.04 5.84 -5.09
C MET A 48 13.20 5.11 -5.76
N THR A 49 13.16 4.96 -7.08
CA THR A 49 14.20 4.28 -7.85
C THR A 49 15.54 5.01 -7.76
N MET A 50 15.53 6.34 -7.87
CA MET A 50 16.74 7.18 -7.73
C MET A 50 17.34 7.11 -6.32
N ALA A 51 16.52 6.86 -5.31
CA ALA A 51 16.93 6.73 -3.92
C ALA A 51 17.28 5.28 -3.50
N ASP A 52 17.30 4.33 -4.44
CA ASP A 52 17.53 2.91 -4.20
C ASP A 52 16.50 2.27 -3.24
N ILE A 53 15.26 2.74 -3.31
CA ILE A 53 14.12 2.20 -2.57
C ILE A 53 13.32 1.28 -3.48
N SER A 54 13.21 0.01 -3.09
CA SER A 54 12.45 -0.98 -3.85
C SER A 54 10.95 -0.81 -3.67
N VAL A 55 10.20 -0.55 -4.74
CA VAL A 55 8.73 -0.53 -4.72
C VAL A 55 8.18 -1.83 -5.27
N VAL A 56 7.41 -2.56 -4.45
CA VAL A 56 6.80 -3.84 -4.83
C VAL A 56 5.30 -3.82 -4.59
N VAL A 57 4.52 -4.09 -5.63
CA VAL A 57 3.07 -4.16 -5.52
C VAL A 57 2.63 -5.48 -4.87
N VAL A 58 1.87 -5.42 -3.78
CA VAL A 58 1.35 -6.60 -3.07
C VAL A 58 -0.18 -6.59 -3.13
N SER A 59 -0.77 -7.42 -4.00
CA SER A 59 -2.22 -7.40 -4.27
C SER A 59 -2.89 -8.76 -4.11
N ASN A 60 -4.13 -8.77 -3.64
CA ASN A 60 -4.98 -9.97 -3.58
C ASN A 60 -5.52 -10.41 -4.96
N ASN A 61 -5.35 -9.58 -5.99
CA ASN A 61 -5.82 -9.88 -7.33
C ASN A 61 -5.07 -11.02 -8.01
N LYS A 62 -5.67 -11.55 -9.08
CA LYS A 62 -5.04 -12.54 -9.96
C LYS A 62 -3.87 -11.90 -10.71
N HIS A 63 -2.85 -12.71 -10.97
CA HIS A 63 -1.63 -12.32 -11.69
C HIS A 63 -1.90 -11.50 -12.96
N SER A 64 -2.82 -11.95 -13.83
CA SER A 64 -3.13 -11.28 -15.09
C SER A 64 -3.65 -9.84 -14.92
N ARG A 65 -4.37 -9.56 -13.83
CA ARG A 65 -4.83 -8.19 -13.51
C ARG A 65 -3.69 -7.34 -12.98
N VAL A 66 -2.92 -7.88 -12.03
CA VAL A 66 -1.79 -7.16 -11.43
C VAL A 66 -0.76 -6.83 -12.49
N ASN A 67 -0.32 -7.83 -13.26
CA ASN A 67 0.66 -7.68 -14.34
C ASN A 67 0.24 -6.60 -15.35
N ARG A 68 -1.03 -6.60 -15.78
CA ARG A 68 -1.54 -5.59 -16.73
C ARG A 68 -1.47 -4.18 -16.17
N ALA A 69 -1.70 -4.02 -14.87
CA ALA A 69 -1.70 -2.72 -14.21
C ALA A 69 -0.28 -2.21 -14.00
N VAL A 70 0.64 -3.09 -13.60
CA VAL A 70 2.02 -2.69 -13.23
C VAL A 70 3.00 -2.69 -14.40
N SER A 71 2.69 -3.39 -15.51
CA SER A 71 3.63 -3.56 -16.63
C SER A 71 4.07 -2.25 -17.27
N ARG A 72 3.26 -1.19 -17.16
CA ARG A 72 3.60 0.14 -17.69
C ARG A 72 4.53 0.95 -16.79
N PHE A 73 4.59 0.59 -15.51
CA PHE A 73 5.41 1.28 -14.51
C PHE A 73 6.75 0.59 -14.28
N GLY A 74 6.92 -0.64 -14.80
CA GLY A 74 8.14 -1.42 -14.57
C GLY A 74 8.33 -1.85 -13.11
N VAL A 75 7.26 -1.84 -12.31
CA VAL A 75 7.33 -2.21 -10.89
C VAL A 75 7.06 -3.69 -10.70
N ASP A 76 7.80 -4.26 -9.76
CA ASP A 76 7.68 -5.65 -9.36
C ASP A 76 6.40 -5.90 -8.56
N PHE A 77 5.95 -7.16 -8.53
CA PHE A 77 4.72 -7.50 -7.84
C PHE A 77 4.62 -8.92 -7.27
N VAL A 78 3.75 -9.01 -6.26
CA VAL A 78 3.22 -10.21 -5.65
C VAL A 78 1.69 -10.21 -5.82
N SER A 79 1.20 -11.10 -6.67
CA SER A 79 -0.23 -11.35 -6.83
C SER A 79 -0.73 -12.42 -5.86
N ARG A 80 -2.05 -12.50 -5.65
CA ARG A 80 -2.69 -13.40 -4.67
C ARG A 80 -2.01 -13.33 -3.30
N ALA A 81 -1.78 -12.11 -2.81
CA ALA A 81 -1.09 -11.84 -1.55
C ALA A 81 -1.78 -12.43 -0.30
N MET A 82 -3.08 -12.72 -0.40
CA MET A 82 -3.91 -13.24 0.69
C MET A 82 -4.01 -12.31 1.91
N LYS A 83 -3.93 -10.99 1.74
CA LYS A 83 -4.22 -10.02 2.81
C LYS A 83 -5.65 -10.27 3.33
N PRO A 84 -5.91 -10.30 4.65
CA PRO A 84 -5.08 -9.79 5.76
C PRO A 84 -4.08 -10.79 6.37
N PHE A 85 -3.77 -11.89 5.68
CA PHE A 85 -2.70 -12.79 6.08
C PHE A 85 -1.34 -12.28 5.57
N THR A 86 -0.25 -12.81 6.14
CA THR A 86 1.12 -12.33 5.90
C THR A 86 1.76 -12.92 4.64
N ARG A 87 1.07 -13.82 3.93
CA ARG A 87 1.66 -14.64 2.85
C ARG A 87 2.33 -13.79 1.76
N GLY A 88 1.64 -12.80 1.24
CA GLY A 88 2.18 -11.93 0.18
C GLY A 88 3.36 -11.09 0.63
N ILE A 89 3.27 -10.52 1.84
CA ILE A 89 4.33 -9.72 2.45
C ILE A 89 5.58 -10.57 2.67
N ASN A 90 5.45 -11.73 3.33
CA ASN A 90 6.57 -12.65 3.54
C ASN A 90 7.17 -13.17 2.24
N MET A 91 6.36 -13.31 1.18
CA MET A 91 6.88 -13.70 -0.13
C MET A 91 7.71 -12.59 -0.78
N ALA A 92 7.30 -11.32 -0.66
CA ALA A 92 8.11 -10.19 -1.11
C ALA A 92 9.43 -10.11 -0.34
N ILE A 93 9.36 -10.07 1.00
CA ILE A 93 10.53 -10.06 1.90
C ILE A 93 11.53 -11.16 1.52
N LYS A 94 11.06 -12.42 1.40
CA LYS A 94 11.93 -13.54 1.05
C LYS A 94 12.50 -13.45 -0.37
N ARG A 95 11.71 -12.99 -1.35
CA ARG A 95 12.12 -12.93 -2.76
C ARG A 95 13.23 -11.92 -2.97
N TYR A 96 13.13 -10.77 -2.32
CA TYR A 96 14.05 -9.65 -2.52
C TYR A 96 15.12 -9.56 -1.43
N GLY A 97 15.03 -10.39 -0.38
CA GLY A 97 16.02 -10.45 0.68
C GLY A 97 15.96 -9.26 1.63
N PHE A 98 14.78 -8.65 1.81
CA PHE A 98 14.60 -7.53 2.73
C PHE A 98 14.61 -7.99 4.19
N ASP A 99 15.10 -7.14 5.07
CA ASP A 99 14.84 -7.22 6.51
C ASP A 99 13.47 -6.63 6.84
N ARG A 100 12.84 -7.08 7.94
CA ARG A 100 11.49 -6.62 8.30
C ARG A 100 11.47 -5.15 8.69
N ASP A 101 12.54 -4.69 9.33
CA ASP A 101 12.64 -3.34 9.89
C ASP A 101 12.81 -2.26 8.81
N GLU A 102 13.28 -2.65 7.62
CA GLU A 102 13.45 -1.76 6.46
C GLU A 102 12.25 -1.79 5.48
N VAL A 103 11.19 -2.53 5.82
CA VAL A 103 10.02 -2.71 4.96
C VAL A 103 8.81 -1.98 5.54
N ILE A 104 8.11 -1.25 4.67
CA ILE A 104 6.84 -0.60 5.00
C ILE A 104 5.72 -1.04 4.06
N MET A 105 4.54 -1.32 4.60
CA MET A 105 3.33 -1.60 3.82
C MET A 105 2.46 -0.35 3.70
N VAL A 106 2.11 0.03 2.48
CA VAL A 106 1.26 1.18 2.17
C VAL A 106 -0.04 0.70 1.52
N GLY A 107 -1.18 1.07 2.08
CA GLY A 107 -2.49 0.68 1.56
C GLY A 107 -3.63 1.51 2.11
N ASP A 108 -4.81 1.45 1.50
CA ASP A 108 -5.97 2.26 1.88
C ASP A 108 -6.95 1.51 2.81
N GLN A 109 -6.70 0.22 3.05
CA GLN A 109 -7.60 -0.64 3.80
C GLN A 109 -7.00 -1.06 5.14
N LEU A 110 -7.65 -0.65 6.23
CA LEU A 110 -7.24 -0.99 7.59
C LEU A 110 -7.36 -2.51 7.84
N MET A 111 -8.42 -3.15 7.35
CA MET A 111 -8.72 -4.56 7.64
C MET A 111 -8.00 -5.55 6.75
N THR A 112 -7.31 -5.09 5.71
CA THR A 112 -6.50 -5.93 4.81
C THR A 112 -5.02 -5.56 4.91
N ASP A 113 -4.63 -4.36 4.50
CA ASP A 113 -3.23 -3.94 4.37
C ASP A 113 -2.56 -3.74 5.72
N ILE A 114 -3.10 -2.84 6.54
CA ILE A 114 -2.54 -2.50 7.86
C ILE A 114 -2.56 -3.72 8.77
N ARG A 115 -3.64 -4.50 8.71
CA ARG A 115 -3.73 -5.75 9.46
C ARG A 115 -2.75 -6.82 8.99
N ALA A 116 -2.46 -6.90 7.70
CA ALA A 116 -1.44 -7.83 7.18
C ALA A 116 -0.03 -7.40 7.63
N ALA A 117 0.27 -6.09 7.55
CA ALA A 117 1.53 -5.51 7.97
C ALA A 117 1.82 -5.74 9.46
N HIS A 118 0.86 -5.41 10.32
CA HIS A 118 0.96 -5.67 11.77
C HIS A 118 1.15 -7.16 12.08
N ARG A 119 0.54 -8.07 11.31
CA ARG A 119 0.75 -9.51 11.50
C ARG A 119 2.10 -10.01 10.98
N ALA A 120 2.66 -9.31 10.00
CA ALA A 120 3.96 -9.61 9.43
C ALA A 120 5.09 -8.91 10.19
N ASP A 121 4.77 -8.16 11.25
CA ASP A 121 5.74 -7.43 12.08
C ASP A 121 6.58 -6.45 11.23
N ILE A 122 5.90 -5.69 10.37
CA ILE A 122 6.51 -4.62 9.57
C ILE A 122 5.76 -3.31 9.76
N GLN A 123 6.40 -2.20 9.42
CA GLN A 123 5.77 -0.88 9.48
C GLN A 123 4.61 -0.76 8.48
N SER A 124 3.67 0.15 8.75
CA SER A 124 2.53 0.36 7.86
C SER A 124 2.09 1.81 7.79
N VAL A 125 1.68 2.24 6.60
CA VAL A 125 1.06 3.55 6.34
C VAL A 125 -0.31 3.34 5.72
N LEU A 126 -1.32 3.93 6.36
CA LEU A 126 -2.66 4.00 5.79
C LEU A 126 -2.78 5.26 4.94
N VAL A 127 -3.14 5.08 3.66
CA VAL A 127 -3.41 6.17 2.72
C VAL A 127 -4.91 6.44 2.61
N LYS A 128 -5.29 7.62 2.12
CA LYS A 128 -6.68 7.89 1.74
C LYS A 128 -7.02 7.13 0.45
N PRO A 129 -8.20 6.48 0.35
CA PRO A 129 -8.61 5.83 -0.88
C PRO A 129 -8.72 6.82 -2.04
N LEU A 130 -8.15 6.48 -3.20
CA LEU A 130 -8.19 7.34 -4.40
C LEU A 130 -9.60 7.58 -4.93
N VAL A 131 -10.50 6.60 -4.80
CA VAL A 131 -11.92 6.72 -5.16
C VAL A 131 -12.80 6.03 -4.12
N THR A 132 -14.00 6.55 -3.92
CA THR A 132 -15.02 5.95 -3.03
C THR A 132 -15.77 4.78 -3.67
N SER A 133 -15.67 4.63 -5.00
CA SER A 133 -16.28 3.51 -5.73
C SER A 133 -15.34 2.30 -5.69
N ASP A 134 -15.80 1.27 -5.00
CA ASP A 134 -15.05 0.04 -4.78
C ASP A 134 -15.59 -1.11 -5.66
N ALA A 135 -14.69 -2.00 -6.07
CA ALA A 135 -15.07 -3.29 -6.65
C ALA A 135 -15.94 -4.09 -5.67
N TRP A 136 -16.87 -4.89 -6.19
CA TRP A 136 -17.89 -5.57 -5.37
C TRP A 136 -17.29 -6.44 -4.24
N ASN A 137 -16.10 -7.00 -4.46
CA ASN A 137 -15.39 -7.91 -3.55
C ASN A 137 -14.78 -7.20 -2.32
N THR A 138 -14.65 -5.87 -2.30
CA THR A 138 -14.16 -5.12 -1.13
C THR A 138 -15.28 -4.51 -0.27
N LYS A 139 -16.53 -4.49 -0.76
CA LYS A 139 -17.68 -3.87 -0.08
C LYS A 139 -18.00 -4.46 1.30
N ILE A 140 -17.85 -5.78 1.47
CA ILE A 140 -18.10 -6.45 2.77
C ILE A 140 -17.04 -6.04 3.81
N ASN A 141 -15.77 -5.97 3.39
CA ASN A 141 -14.68 -5.52 4.27
C ASN A 141 -14.85 -4.05 4.66
N ARG A 142 -15.28 -3.19 3.73
CA ARG A 142 -15.57 -1.77 4.00
C ARG A 142 -16.65 -1.56 5.06
N TRP A 143 -17.68 -2.39 5.08
CA TRP A 143 -18.71 -2.29 6.12
C TRP A 143 -18.16 -2.65 7.50
N ARG A 144 -17.31 -3.67 7.60
CA ARG A 144 -16.61 -3.99 8.86
C ARG A 144 -15.65 -2.86 9.25
N GLU A 145 -14.93 -2.30 8.28
CA GLU A 145 -14.05 -1.16 8.49
C GLU A 145 -14.79 0.05 9.04
N ARG A 146 -15.97 0.40 8.51
CA ARG A 146 -16.77 1.53 9.04
C ARG A 146 -17.03 1.41 10.54
N ARG A 147 -17.26 0.20 11.05
CA ARG A 147 -17.43 -0.01 12.49
C ARG A 147 -16.13 0.13 13.27
N VAL A 148 -15.01 -0.28 12.69
CA VAL A 148 -13.69 -0.11 13.32
C VAL A 148 -13.33 1.37 13.35
N TRP A 149 -13.55 2.10 12.25
CA TRP A 149 -13.37 3.55 12.17
C TRP A 149 -14.19 4.29 13.21
N ALA A 150 -15.48 3.99 13.36
CA ALA A 150 -16.32 4.62 14.38
C ALA A 150 -15.74 4.45 15.79
N LYS A 151 -15.23 3.24 16.12
CA LYS A 151 -14.58 2.99 17.41
C LYS A 151 -13.24 3.70 17.56
N LEU A 152 -12.47 3.84 16.48
CA LEU A 152 -11.20 4.56 16.50
C LEU A 152 -11.42 6.06 16.66
N GLU A 153 -12.41 6.62 15.97
CA GLU A 153 -12.77 8.04 16.10
C GLU A 153 -13.34 8.37 17.48
N GLU A 154 -14.13 7.47 18.06
CA GLU A 154 -14.62 7.59 19.43
C GLU A 154 -13.46 7.58 20.44
N LYS A 155 -12.46 6.72 20.23
CA LYS A 155 -11.34 6.55 21.17
C LYS A 155 -10.24 7.59 21.03
N TYR A 156 -9.90 8.00 19.81
CA TYR A 156 -8.72 8.82 19.49
C TYR A 156 -9.09 10.17 18.85
N GLY A 157 -10.37 10.46 18.64
CA GLY A 157 -10.83 11.66 17.96
C GLY A 157 -10.81 11.53 16.43
N LYS A 158 -11.24 12.59 15.73
CA LYS A 158 -11.25 12.62 14.26
C LYS A 158 -9.85 12.44 13.72
N ILE A 159 -9.71 11.46 12.84
CA ILE A 159 -8.43 11.09 12.26
C ILE A 159 -8.09 12.06 11.13
N GLN A 160 -6.89 12.62 11.21
CA GLN A 160 -6.37 13.58 10.22
C GLN A 160 -5.36 12.89 9.31
N TYR A 161 -5.46 13.17 8.01
CA TYR A 161 -4.46 12.78 7.02
C TYR A 161 -3.50 13.95 6.84
N GLN A 162 -2.21 13.65 6.70
CA GLN A 162 -1.16 14.64 6.53
C GLN A 162 -0.33 14.32 5.28
N LYS A 163 0.50 15.26 4.84
CA LYS A 163 1.48 15.01 3.79
C LYS A 163 2.81 14.57 4.45
N GLY A 164 3.33 13.42 4.04
CA GLY A 164 4.56 12.84 4.60
C GLY A 164 4.38 12.05 5.91
N ILE A 165 5.47 11.39 6.34
CA ILE A 165 5.51 10.55 7.55
C ILE A 165 6.54 10.98 8.59
#